data_AF-A0A2G9GW87-F1
#
_entry.id   AF-A0A2G9GW87-F1
#
_cell.length_a   1.000
_cell.length_b   1.000
_cell.length_c   1.000
_cell.angle_alpha   90.00
_cell.angle_beta   90.00
_cell.angle_gamma   90.00
#
_symmetry.space_group_name_H-M   'P 1'
#
loop_
_entity.id
_entity.type
_entity.pdbx_description
1 polymer ?
#
loop_
_entity_poly.entity_id
_entity_poly.type
_entity_poly.pdbx_seq_one_letter_code
_entity_poly.pdbx_strand_id
1 'polypeptide(L)'
;MERKTRRCSLRESIKALEADIHHANSLVAALPREIAGDVVQMRLSFSPFAPFVLFILEWMDYSRLDTFLSCLGILHILVYKVYIDGMPVASPEERKATLREFYAVIYPMLKQLEGNLVGFPDDNLKTTKVSDLDDNKRPSADSERDDECGICMEMDCKVVLPICTHSMCIGCFNDWYTRSQSCPFCRGTLKTVKSNDLWVLTSNSDVVDSVTLAKDNLRRFYLYIEKLPRMMSDDSLLMYNYLM
;
A
#
# COMPACT_ATOMS: atom_id res chain seq x y z
N MET A 1 -16.83 20.52 -29.10
CA MET A 1 -15.73 19.54 -28.89
C MET A 1 -16.36 18.21 -28.54
N GLU A 2 -16.55 17.35 -29.53
CA GLU A 2 -17.05 15.99 -29.32
C GLU A 2 -16.00 15.17 -28.57
N ARG A 3 -16.36 14.63 -27.40
CA ARG A 3 -15.57 13.58 -26.75
C ARG A 3 -15.68 12.35 -27.66
N LYS A 4 -14.68 12.16 -28.52
CA LYS A 4 -14.51 10.96 -29.34
C LYS A 4 -14.24 9.79 -28.38
N THR A 5 -15.30 9.14 -27.90
CA THR A 5 -15.19 7.92 -27.11
C THR A 5 -14.50 6.89 -28.00
N ARG A 6 -13.22 6.59 -27.74
CA ARG A 6 -12.49 5.55 -28.45
C ARG A 6 -13.29 4.26 -28.30
N ARG A 7 -13.77 3.72 -29.42
CA ARG A 7 -14.28 2.35 -29.52
C ARG A 7 -13.05 1.45 -29.38
N CYS A 8 -12.77 0.94 -28.18
CA CYS A 8 -11.83 -0.17 -28.03
C CYS A 8 -12.62 -1.46 -28.22
N SER A 9 -12.15 -2.32 -29.11
CA SER A 9 -12.69 -3.68 -29.24
C SER A 9 -12.44 -4.47 -27.96
N LEU A 10 -13.28 -5.47 -27.68
CA LEU A 10 -13.09 -6.39 -26.58
C LEU A 10 -11.68 -7.01 -26.57
N ARG A 11 -11.19 -7.34 -27.76
CA ARG A 11 -9.83 -7.87 -27.97
C ARG A 11 -8.74 -6.88 -27.56
N GLU A 12 -8.92 -5.59 -27.79
CA GLU A 12 -7.98 -4.56 -27.35
C GLU A 12 -8.03 -4.36 -25.84
N SER A 13 -9.21 -4.43 -25.21
CA SER A 13 -9.34 -4.37 -23.76
C SER A 13 -8.67 -5.55 -23.06
N ILE A 14 -8.83 -6.77 -23.59
CA ILE A 14 -8.15 -7.96 -23.07
C ILE A 14 -6.63 -7.80 -23.18
N LYS A 15 -6.11 -7.34 -24.32
CA LYS A 15 -4.68 -7.08 -24.51
C LYS A 15 -4.15 -6.01 -23.55
N ALA A 16 -4.91 -4.96 -23.30
CA ALA A 16 -4.54 -3.93 -22.33
C ALA A 16 -4.46 -4.51 -20.91
N LEU A 17 -5.44 -5.33 -20.53
CA LEU A 17 -5.44 -6.03 -19.25
C LEU A 17 -4.24 -6.99 -19.12
N GLU A 18 -3.91 -7.75 -20.15
CA GLU A 18 -2.72 -8.61 -20.18
C GLU A 18 -1.44 -7.80 -20.00
N ALA A 19 -1.33 -6.64 -20.67
CA ALA A 19 -0.18 -5.75 -20.52
C ALA A 19 -0.07 -5.21 -19.09
N ASP A 20 -1.18 -4.85 -18.45
CA ASP A 20 -1.20 -4.40 -17.05
C ASP A 20 -0.80 -5.52 -16.09
N ILE A 21 -1.23 -6.76 -16.34
CA ILE A 21 -0.83 -7.94 -15.56
C ILE A 21 0.67 -8.21 -15.74
N HIS A 22 1.20 -8.09 -16.96
CA HIS A 22 2.63 -8.21 -17.22
C HIS A 22 3.43 -7.14 -16.46
N HIS A 23 2.97 -5.90 -16.48
CA HIS A 23 3.59 -4.83 -15.70
C HIS A 23 3.55 -5.13 -14.20
N ALA A 24 2.42 -5.59 -13.67
CA ALA A 24 2.29 -6.01 -12.28
C ALA A 24 3.31 -7.09 -11.89
N ASN A 25 3.53 -8.09 -12.77
CA ASN A 25 4.54 -9.12 -12.55
C ASN A 25 5.97 -8.55 -12.55
N SER A 26 6.26 -7.57 -13.41
CA SER A 26 7.55 -6.86 -13.38
C SER A 26 7.76 -6.10 -12.06
N LEU A 27 6.70 -5.48 -11.52
CA LEU A 27 6.74 -4.82 -10.21
C LEU A 27 7.02 -5.84 -9.10
N VAL A 28 6.34 -6.99 -9.10
CA VAL A 28 6.59 -8.06 -8.13
C VAL A 28 8.02 -8.59 -8.22
N ALA A 29 8.55 -8.77 -9.44
CA ALA A 29 9.91 -9.25 -9.65
C ALA A 29 10.99 -8.28 -9.12
N ALA A 30 10.66 -6.98 -9.03
CA ALA A 30 11.53 -5.96 -8.47
C ALA A 30 11.47 -5.87 -6.92
N LEU A 31 10.55 -6.58 -6.27
CA LEU A 31 10.42 -6.54 -4.81
C LEU A 31 11.59 -7.25 -4.09
N PRO A 32 12.01 -6.77 -2.90
CA PRO A 32 13.08 -7.40 -2.13
C PRO A 32 12.70 -8.82 -1.71
N ARG A 33 13.50 -9.80 -2.17
CA ARG A 33 13.26 -11.23 -1.91
C ARG A 33 13.44 -11.63 -0.44
N GLU A 34 14.27 -10.90 0.30
CA GLU A 34 14.65 -11.22 1.68
C GLU A 34 13.53 -11.03 2.71
N ILE A 35 12.50 -10.24 2.37
CA ILE A 35 11.33 -10.01 3.24
C ILE A 35 10.13 -10.81 2.78
N ALA A 36 10.07 -11.06 1.47
CA ALA A 36 8.94 -11.70 0.82
C ALA A 36 8.95 -13.22 0.96
N GLY A 37 10.11 -13.89 0.86
CA GLY A 37 10.25 -15.36 0.78
C GLY A 37 9.61 -15.98 -0.47
N ASP A 38 8.41 -15.52 -0.81
CA ASP A 38 7.53 -16.02 -1.85
C ASP A 38 7.43 -15.02 -3.00
N VAL A 39 7.81 -15.44 -4.20
CA VAL A 39 7.58 -14.65 -5.41
C VAL A 39 6.22 -15.01 -5.96
N VAL A 40 5.35 -14.01 -6.10
CA VAL A 40 4.01 -14.18 -6.64
C VAL A 40 4.01 -13.85 -8.13
N GLN A 41 3.24 -14.60 -8.91
CA GLN A 41 2.98 -14.29 -10.32
C GLN A 41 1.49 -14.28 -10.58
N MET A 42 1.11 -13.43 -11.53
CA MET A 42 -0.27 -13.20 -11.94
C MET A 42 -0.44 -13.58 -13.40
N ARG A 43 -1.57 -14.23 -13.73
CA ARG A 43 -1.95 -14.50 -15.12
C ARG A 43 -3.44 -14.33 -15.33
N LEU A 44 -3.82 -13.91 -16.53
CA LEU A 44 -5.22 -13.89 -16.94
C LEU A 44 -5.70 -15.33 -17.16
N SER A 45 -6.90 -15.64 -16.66
CA SER A 45 -7.56 -16.92 -16.84
C SER A 45 -9.02 -16.72 -17.26
N PHE A 46 -9.50 -17.66 -18.06
CA PHE A 46 -10.83 -17.67 -18.64
C PHE A 46 -11.61 -18.88 -18.12
N SER A 47 -12.87 -18.67 -17.74
CA SER A 47 -13.80 -19.75 -17.44
C SER A 47 -14.00 -20.66 -18.67
N PRO A 48 -14.32 -21.97 -18.52
CA PRO A 48 -14.59 -22.87 -19.64
C PRO A 48 -15.69 -22.36 -20.60
N PHE A 49 -16.62 -21.55 -20.10
CA PHE A 49 -17.69 -20.94 -20.90
C PHE A 49 -17.26 -19.66 -21.64
N ALA A 50 -16.06 -19.13 -21.37
CA ALA A 50 -15.59 -17.88 -21.94
C ALA A 50 -15.60 -17.85 -23.47
N PRO A 51 -15.14 -18.89 -24.20
CA PRO A 51 -15.15 -18.86 -25.66
C PRO A 51 -16.55 -18.65 -26.25
N PHE A 52 -17.56 -19.30 -25.66
CA PHE A 52 -18.96 -19.16 -26.08
C PHE A 52 -19.50 -17.76 -25.80
N VAL A 53 -19.21 -17.21 -24.63
CA VAL A 53 -19.67 -15.87 -24.27
C VAL A 53 -18.95 -14.81 -25.10
N LEU A 54 -17.62 -14.90 -25.25
CA LEU A 54 -16.84 -13.98 -26.10
C LEU A 54 -17.33 -14.00 -27.56
N PHE A 55 -17.67 -15.17 -28.10
CA PHE A 55 -18.23 -15.30 -29.45
C PHE A 55 -19.58 -14.58 -29.61
N ILE A 56 -20.49 -14.77 -28.65
CA ILE A 56 -21.79 -14.08 -28.65
C ILE A 56 -21.60 -12.56 -28.52
N LEU A 57 -20.69 -12.13 -27.65
CA LEU A 57 -20.43 -10.72 -27.39
C LEU A 57 -19.72 -10.01 -28.54
N GLU A 58 -18.87 -10.71 -29.30
CA GLU A 58 -18.27 -10.18 -30.53
C GLU A 58 -19.32 -9.96 -31.63
N TRP A 59 -20.39 -10.78 -31.63
CA TRP A 59 -21.53 -10.62 -32.53
C TRP A 59 -22.49 -9.50 -32.11
N MET A 60 -22.47 -9.10 -30.84
CA MET A 60 -23.25 -7.98 -30.34
C MET A 60 -22.40 -6.70 -30.41
N ASP A 61 -22.74 -5.78 -31.33
CA ASP A 61 -22.09 -4.46 -31.52
C ASP A 61 -22.25 -3.48 -30.31
N TYR A 62 -22.02 -3.94 -29.08
CA TYR A 62 -22.23 -3.16 -27.85
C TYR A 62 -20.91 -2.75 -27.20
N SER A 63 -20.70 -1.43 -27.17
CA SER A 63 -19.48 -0.74 -26.71
C SER A 63 -19.33 -0.59 -25.18
N ARG A 64 -20.14 -1.28 -24.36
CA ARG A 64 -20.12 -1.12 -22.87
C ARG A 64 -20.12 -2.45 -22.12
N LEU A 65 -19.17 -3.31 -22.45
CA LEU A 65 -19.14 -4.69 -21.98
C LEU A 65 -18.16 -4.98 -20.85
N ASP A 66 -17.35 -3.99 -20.47
CA ASP A 66 -16.37 -4.10 -19.38
C ASP A 66 -17.03 -4.50 -18.05
N THR A 67 -18.21 -3.94 -17.77
CA THR A 67 -19.01 -4.27 -16.59
C THR A 67 -19.69 -5.64 -16.71
N PHE A 68 -20.09 -6.06 -17.92
CA PHE A 68 -20.85 -7.30 -18.14
C PHE A 68 -19.97 -8.56 -18.02
N LEU A 69 -18.73 -8.50 -18.52
CA LEU A 69 -17.75 -9.59 -18.39
C LEU A 69 -17.30 -9.82 -16.94
N SER A 70 -17.19 -8.74 -16.19
CA SER A 70 -16.85 -8.76 -14.75
C SER A 70 -17.98 -9.39 -13.92
N CYS A 71 -19.25 -9.15 -14.26
CA CYS A 71 -20.41 -9.69 -13.55
C CYS A 71 -20.65 -11.19 -13.79
N LEU A 72 -20.22 -11.74 -14.94
CA LEU A 72 -20.44 -13.15 -15.27
C LEU A 72 -19.33 -14.09 -14.76
N GLY A 73 -18.26 -13.56 -14.15
CA GLY A 73 -17.14 -14.39 -13.67
C GLY A 73 -16.41 -15.13 -14.80
N ILE A 74 -16.36 -14.53 -15.99
CA ILE A 74 -15.76 -15.14 -17.18
C ILE A 74 -14.24 -14.96 -17.16
N LEU A 75 -13.78 -13.80 -16.66
CA LEU A 75 -12.39 -13.40 -16.59
C LEU A 75 -11.97 -13.31 -15.13
N HIS A 76 -10.87 -13.98 -14.80
CA HIS A 76 -10.28 -13.90 -13.48
C HIS A 76 -8.77 -13.85 -13.58
N ILE A 77 -8.16 -13.21 -12.59
CA ILE A 77 -6.72 -13.12 -12.48
C ILE A 77 -6.29 -14.18 -11.48
N LEU A 78 -5.52 -15.14 -11.97
CA LEU A 78 -4.92 -16.16 -11.13
C LEU A 78 -3.63 -15.60 -10.53
N VAL A 79 -3.49 -15.78 -9.23
CA VAL A 79 -2.36 -15.34 -8.43
C VAL A 79 -1.77 -16.58 -7.78
N TYR A 80 -0.50 -16.87 -8.02
CA TYR A 80 0.14 -18.09 -7.54
C TYR A 80 1.58 -17.83 -7.09
N LYS A 81 2.04 -18.58 -6.09
CA LYS A 81 3.41 -18.51 -5.59
C LYS A 81 4.32 -19.37 -6.48
N VAL A 82 5.34 -18.77 -7.07
CA VAL A 82 6.31 -19.43 -7.97
C VAL A 82 7.46 -20.04 -7.17
N TYR A 83 7.87 -19.34 -6.10
CA TYR A 83 8.89 -19.77 -5.16
C TYR A 83 8.33 -19.73 -3.75
N ILE A 84 8.69 -20.71 -2.92
CA ILE A 84 8.51 -20.71 -1.47
C ILE A 84 9.86 -21.06 -0.85
N ASP A 85 10.34 -20.23 0.09
CA ASP A 85 11.67 -20.39 0.72
C ASP A 85 12.83 -20.58 -0.30
N GLY A 86 12.74 -19.90 -1.45
CA GLY A 86 13.74 -19.98 -2.53
C GLY A 86 13.67 -21.24 -3.41
N MET A 87 12.76 -22.17 -3.13
CA MET A 87 12.57 -23.39 -3.93
C MET A 87 11.37 -23.23 -4.88
N PRO A 88 11.49 -23.69 -6.15
CA PRO A 88 10.37 -23.63 -7.09
C PRO A 88 9.27 -24.60 -6.65
N VAL A 89 8.01 -24.12 -6.67
CA VAL A 89 6.86 -24.93 -6.26
C VAL A 89 6.41 -25.81 -7.43
N ALA A 90 6.36 -27.13 -7.22
CA ALA A 90 5.96 -28.09 -8.25
C ALA A 90 4.46 -28.04 -8.59
N SER A 91 3.61 -27.71 -7.62
CA SER A 91 2.16 -27.48 -7.78
C SER A 91 1.76 -26.20 -7.04
N PRO A 92 1.82 -25.04 -7.71
CA PRO A 92 1.59 -23.78 -7.04
C PRO A 92 0.10 -23.65 -6.67
N GLU A 93 -0.18 -23.32 -5.41
CA GLU A 93 -1.55 -23.03 -4.99
C GLU A 93 -2.06 -21.77 -5.70
N GLU A 94 -3.08 -21.94 -6.53
CA GLU A 94 -3.67 -20.86 -7.30
C GLU A 94 -4.78 -20.17 -6.53
N ARG A 95 -4.74 -18.83 -6.54
CA ARG A 95 -5.75 -17.99 -5.91
C ARG A 95 -6.40 -17.09 -6.94
N LYS A 96 -7.67 -16.80 -6.73
CA LYS A 96 -8.53 -16.09 -7.68
C LYS A 96 -8.69 -14.65 -7.24
N ALA A 97 -8.29 -13.71 -8.08
CA ALA A 97 -8.62 -12.29 -7.97
C ALA A 97 -9.59 -11.89 -9.09
N THR A 98 -10.55 -11.05 -8.74
CA THR A 98 -11.42 -10.36 -9.70
C THR A 98 -10.69 -9.17 -10.31
N LEU A 99 -11.21 -8.69 -11.45
CA LEU A 99 -10.72 -7.46 -12.08
C LEU A 99 -10.78 -6.25 -11.14
N ARG A 100 -11.84 -6.20 -10.32
CA ARG A 100 -12.03 -5.16 -9.30
C ARG A 100 -10.93 -5.23 -8.25
N GLU A 101 -10.65 -6.41 -7.69
CA GLU A 101 -9.58 -6.57 -6.70
C GLU A 101 -8.21 -6.24 -7.29
N PHE A 102 -7.97 -6.59 -8.55
CA PHE A 102 -6.73 -6.26 -9.24
C PHE A 102 -6.53 -4.76 -9.37
N TYR A 103 -7.47 -4.03 -9.98
CA TYR A 103 -7.31 -2.59 -10.20
C TYR A 103 -7.54 -1.74 -8.95
N ALA A 104 -8.34 -2.18 -7.98
CA ALA A 104 -8.64 -1.40 -6.78
C ALA A 104 -7.67 -1.65 -5.62
N VAL A 105 -7.00 -2.81 -5.57
CA VAL A 105 -6.15 -3.20 -4.44
C VAL A 105 -4.76 -3.63 -4.89
N ILE A 106 -4.66 -4.70 -5.68
CA ILE A 106 -3.38 -5.35 -5.99
C ILE A 106 -2.45 -4.41 -6.77
N TYR A 107 -2.91 -3.87 -7.89
CA TYR A 107 -2.12 -3.03 -8.79
C TYR A 107 -1.72 -1.68 -8.15
N PRO A 108 -2.61 -0.96 -7.43
CA PRO A 108 -2.21 0.20 -6.65
C PRO A 108 -1.16 -0.10 -5.56
N MET A 109 -1.30 -1.20 -4.82
CA MET A 109 -0.31 -1.58 -3.80
C MET A 109 1.06 -1.84 -4.39
N LEU A 110 1.13 -2.50 -5.56
CA LEU A 110 2.40 -2.73 -6.26
C LEU A 110 3.07 -1.43 -6.73
N LYS A 111 2.30 -0.49 -7.29
CA LYS A 111 2.82 0.83 -7.66
C LYS A 111 3.32 1.63 -6.46
N GLN A 112 2.62 1.55 -5.34
CA GLN A 112 3.04 2.21 -4.10
C GLN A 112 4.35 1.60 -3.57
N LEU A 113 4.51 0.28 -3.65
CA LEU A 113 5.74 -0.40 -3.26
C LEU A 113 6.92 0.01 -4.14
N GLU A 114 6.74 0.09 -5.46
CA GLU A 114 7.77 0.59 -6.39
C GLU A 114 8.25 2.00 -6.00
N GLY A 115 7.32 2.94 -5.79
CA GLY A 115 7.67 4.31 -5.40
C GLY A 115 8.43 4.42 -4.08
N ASN A 116 8.15 3.53 -3.12
CA ASN A 116 8.87 3.48 -1.86
C ASN A 116 10.27 2.85 -2.02
N LEU A 117 10.43 1.87 -2.91
CA LEU A 117 11.67 1.11 -3.06
C LEU A 117 12.76 1.83 -3.86
N VAL A 118 12.38 2.66 -4.84
CA VAL A 118 13.31 3.43 -5.68
C VAL A 118 14.19 4.40 -4.87
N GLY A 119 13.79 4.73 -3.63
CA GLY A 119 14.55 5.59 -2.72
C GLY A 119 15.63 4.89 -1.87
N PHE A 120 15.73 3.55 -1.90
CA PHE A 120 16.66 2.81 -1.04
C PHE A 120 17.84 2.21 -1.81
N PRO A 121 19.09 2.51 -1.42
CA PRO A 121 20.21 1.70 -1.86
C PRO A 121 20.09 0.29 -1.27
N ASP A 122 20.36 -0.69 -2.13
CA ASP A 122 20.21 -2.15 -1.96
C ASP A 122 20.88 -2.74 -0.68
N ASP A 123 21.72 -1.96 0.00
CA ASP A 123 22.47 -2.37 1.18
C ASP A 123 21.67 -2.24 2.50
N ASN A 124 20.65 -1.37 2.58
CA ASN A 124 19.88 -1.19 3.83
C ASN A 124 18.81 -2.27 4.08
N LEU A 125 18.43 -3.03 3.04
CA LEU A 125 17.48 -4.14 3.15
C LEU A 125 18.15 -5.43 3.63
N LYS A 126 19.46 -5.56 3.40
CA LYS A 126 20.29 -6.76 3.67
C LYS A 126 20.63 -6.98 5.14
N THR A 127 20.29 -6.07 6.04
CA THR A 127 20.71 -6.16 7.45
C THR A 127 19.57 -5.85 8.40
N THR A 128 18.71 -6.84 8.60
CA THR A 128 18.02 -6.99 9.89
C THR A 128 18.34 -8.39 10.42
N LYS A 129 19.63 -8.68 10.57
CA LYS A 129 20.06 -9.62 11.61
C LYS A 129 20.05 -8.84 12.91
N VAL A 130 19.37 -9.39 13.90
CA VAL A 130 19.43 -8.95 15.29
C VAL A 130 20.91 -9.01 15.71
N SER A 131 21.55 -7.85 15.76
CA SER A 131 22.86 -7.69 16.40
C SER A 131 22.84 -6.37 17.13
N ASP A 132 22.92 -6.50 18.45
CA ASP A 132 23.22 -5.45 19.41
C ASP A 132 24.34 -4.51 18.92
N LEU A 133 24.11 -3.21 19.13
CA LEU A 133 25.09 -2.11 19.26
C LEU A 133 26.00 -1.80 18.05
N ASP A 134 25.75 -0.67 17.38
CA ASP A 134 26.73 0.42 17.36
C ASP A 134 26.04 1.76 17.06
N ASP A 135 25.90 2.54 18.12
CA ASP A 135 25.48 3.92 18.15
C ASP A 135 26.64 4.79 17.64
N ASN A 136 26.73 4.98 16.31
CA ASN A 136 27.73 5.91 15.77
C ASN A 136 27.29 6.63 14.50
N LYS A 137 26.11 7.23 14.58
CA LYS A 137 25.83 8.44 13.80
C LYS A 137 25.27 9.48 14.74
N ARG A 138 26.18 10.10 15.50
CA ARG A 138 25.88 11.29 16.30
C ARG A 138 25.04 12.24 15.44
N PRO A 139 23.74 12.45 15.72
CA PRO A 139 23.16 13.71 15.32
C PRO A 139 23.97 14.77 16.08
N SER A 140 24.42 15.81 15.39
CA SER A 140 24.97 16.97 16.07
C SER A 140 24.02 17.33 17.22
N ALA A 141 24.54 17.38 18.45
CA ALA A 141 23.80 17.62 19.70
C ALA A 141 23.04 18.96 19.75
N ASP A 142 23.01 19.69 18.63
CA ASP A 142 22.24 20.88 18.39
C ASP A 142 20.83 20.57 17.84
N SER A 143 20.60 19.42 17.19
CA SER A 143 19.27 19.10 16.62
C SER A 143 18.26 18.57 17.65
N GLU A 144 18.72 17.90 18.71
CA GLU A 144 17.84 17.38 19.78
C GLU A 144 17.28 18.51 20.66
N ARG A 145 18.05 19.59 20.83
CA ARG A 145 17.64 20.76 21.64
C ARG A 145 16.49 21.55 21.01
N ASP A 146 16.39 21.52 19.68
CA ASP A 146 15.34 22.23 18.95
C ASP A 146 14.00 21.49 18.93
N ASP A 147 13.94 20.24 19.41
CA ASP A 147 12.72 19.42 19.53
C ASP A 147 12.15 19.35 20.96
N GLU A 148 12.82 19.96 21.94
CA GLU A 148 12.34 20.02 23.33
C GLU A 148 11.37 21.17 23.58
N CYS A 149 10.37 20.97 24.43
CA CYS A 149 9.51 22.05 24.90
C CYS A 149 10.31 23.05 25.74
N GLY A 150 10.36 24.32 25.35
CA GLY A 150 11.06 25.38 26.11
C GLY A 150 10.48 25.72 27.48
N ILE A 151 9.52 24.94 28.00
CA ILE A 151 8.90 25.07 29.32
C ILE A 151 9.18 23.83 30.18
N CYS A 152 8.80 22.63 29.73
CA CYS A 152 9.02 21.39 30.50
C CYS A 152 10.29 20.62 30.12
N MET A 153 10.99 21.01 29.06
CA MET A 153 12.17 20.31 28.51
C MET A 153 11.91 18.86 28.07
N GLU A 154 10.65 18.48 27.84
CA GLU A 154 10.28 17.15 27.33
C GLU A 154 10.14 17.17 25.81
N MET A 155 10.42 16.02 25.18
CA MET A 155 10.24 15.77 23.75
C MET A 155 8.78 15.35 23.48
N ASP A 156 7.91 16.34 23.33
CA ASP A 156 6.49 16.17 23.04
C ASP A 156 6.08 16.94 21.78
N CYS A 157 4.95 16.55 21.18
CA CYS A 157 4.34 17.28 20.05
C CYS A 157 4.20 18.77 20.39
N LYS A 158 4.93 19.61 19.65
CA LYS A 158 4.90 21.07 19.82
C LYS A 158 3.67 21.64 19.12
N VAL A 159 3.01 22.57 19.79
CA VAL A 159 1.98 23.43 19.20
C VAL A 159 2.53 24.82 18.98
N VAL A 160 2.20 25.42 17.84
CA VAL A 160 2.59 26.78 17.47
C VAL A 160 1.41 27.72 17.63
N LEU A 161 1.64 28.83 18.34
CA LEU A 161 0.65 29.87 18.52
C LEU A 161 0.49 30.72 17.25
N PRO A 162 -0.73 30.89 16.71
CA PRO A 162 -0.94 31.53 15.41
C PRO A 162 -0.63 33.03 15.39
N ILE A 163 -0.61 33.69 16.55
CA ILE A 163 -0.45 35.15 16.67
C ILE A 163 1.03 35.56 16.83
N CYS A 164 1.84 34.70 17.45
CA CYS A 164 3.21 35.05 17.83
C CYS A 164 4.25 33.99 17.47
N THR A 165 3.86 32.92 16.77
CA THR A 165 4.71 31.83 16.26
C THR A 165 5.57 31.10 17.29
N HIS A 166 5.42 31.39 18.58
CA HIS A 166 6.08 30.65 19.65
C HIS A 166 5.49 29.24 19.79
N SER A 167 6.36 28.29 20.11
CA SER A 167 6.04 26.88 20.24
C SER A 167 6.26 26.35 21.66
N MET A 168 5.38 25.45 22.11
CA MET A 168 5.52 24.69 23.35
C MET A 168 4.77 23.35 23.22
N CYS A 169 4.94 22.37 24.10
CA CYS A 169 4.13 21.15 24.04
C CYS A 169 2.65 21.44 24.36
N ILE A 170 1.75 20.59 23.86
CA ILE A 170 0.30 20.74 24.09
C ILE A 170 -0.08 20.74 25.58
N GLY A 171 0.63 19.96 26.41
CA GLY A 171 0.44 19.94 27.86
C GLY A 171 0.73 21.30 28.49
N CYS A 172 1.91 21.86 28.22
CA CYS A 172 2.29 23.19 28.70
C CYS A 172 1.36 24.29 28.18
N PHE A 173 0.87 24.19 26.94
CA PHE A 173 -0.12 25.13 26.41
C PHE A 173 -1.43 25.08 27.20
N ASN A 174 -2.00 23.89 27.41
CA ASN A 174 -3.27 23.73 28.12
C ASN A 174 -3.16 24.20 29.58
N ASP A 175 -2.10 23.82 30.27
CA ASP A 175 -1.82 24.24 31.65
C ASP A 175 -1.63 25.74 31.76
N TRP A 176 -0.96 26.36 30.79
CA TRP A 176 -0.74 27.79 30.79
C TRP A 176 -2.01 28.55 30.42
N TYR A 177 -2.74 28.12 29.39
CA TYR A 177 -3.95 28.79 28.91
C TYR A 177 -5.06 28.86 29.97
N THR A 178 -5.16 27.82 30.82
CA THR A 178 -6.10 27.82 31.97
C THR A 178 -5.72 28.84 33.05
N ARG A 179 -4.44 29.15 33.21
CA ARG A 179 -3.93 30.12 34.20
C ARG A 179 -3.85 31.55 33.65
N SER A 180 -3.43 31.69 32.40
CA SER A 180 -3.22 32.97 31.72
C SER A 180 -3.48 32.84 30.22
N GLN A 181 -4.40 33.65 29.72
CA GLN A 181 -4.71 33.75 28.28
C GLN A 181 -3.70 34.66 27.56
N SER A 182 -2.41 34.43 27.80
CA SER A 182 -1.28 35.14 27.20
C SER A 182 -0.19 34.17 26.78
N CYS A 183 0.61 34.48 25.77
CA CYS A 183 1.77 33.68 25.41
C CYS A 183 2.80 33.70 26.57
N PRO A 184 3.33 32.55 27.03
CA PRO A 184 4.33 32.52 28.10
C PRO A 184 5.66 33.17 27.67
N PHE A 185 5.98 33.15 26.39
CA PHE A 185 7.22 33.73 25.85
C PHE A 185 7.18 35.25 25.63
N CYS A 186 6.14 35.77 24.95
CA CYS A 186 6.06 37.19 24.59
C CYS A 186 4.92 37.97 25.28
N ARG A 187 4.09 37.31 26.09
CA ARG A 187 2.91 37.92 26.75
C ARG A 187 1.83 38.45 25.79
N GLY A 188 1.91 38.15 24.49
CA GLY A 188 0.86 38.44 23.52
C GLY A 188 -0.47 37.76 23.89
N THR A 189 -1.61 38.36 23.54
CA THR A 189 -2.93 37.85 23.94
C THR A 189 -3.32 36.56 23.21
N LEU A 190 -3.91 35.61 23.94
CA LEU A 190 -4.44 34.34 23.42
C LEU A 190 -5.96 34.22 23.57
N LYS A 191 -6.66 35.29 23.95
CA LYS A 191 -8.11 35.26 24.24
C LYS A 191 -8.96 34.77 23.08
N THR A 192 -8.48 34.94 21.85
CA THR A 192 -9.18 34.54 20.62
C THR A 192 -8.72 33.19 20.09
N VAL A 193 -7.67 32.59 20.65
CA VAL A 193 -7.11 31.31 20.19
C VAL A 193 -7.88 30.16 20.84
N LYS A 194 -8.46 29.30 20.00
CA LYS A 194 -9.07 28.02 20.39
C LYS A 194 -8.10 26.87 20.10
N SER A 195 -8.38 25.70 20.67
CA SER A 195 -7.56 24.49 20.43
C SER A 195 -7.44 24.12 18.94
N ASN A 196 -8.46 24.41 18.13
CA ASN A 196 -8.44 24.16 16.68
C ASN A 196 -7.57 25.17 15.89
N ASP A 197 -7.16 26.27 16.50
CA ASP A 197 -6.34 27.31 15.86
C ASP A 197 -4.84 27.04 16.07
N LEU A 198 -4.50 25.99 16.81
CA LEU A 198 -3.12 25.58 17.10
C LEU A 198 -2.58 24.70 15.96
N TRP A 199 -1.36 24.99 15.52
CA TRP A 199 -0.66 24.16 14.55
C TRP A 199 0.21 23.14 15.28
N VAL A 200 -0.02 21.86 15.04
CA VAL A 200 0.81 20.78 15.59
C VAL A 200 2.04 20.60 14.69
N LEU A 201 3.23 20.75 15.25
CA LEU A 201 4.48 20.37 14.61
C LEU A 201 4.68 18.87 14.83
N THR A 202 4.66 18.11 13.74
CA THR A 202 5.08 16.71 13.73
C THR A 202 6.58 16.64 13.94
N SER A 203 7.03 15.92 14.96
CA SER A 203 8.46 15.69 15.17
C SER A 203 8.97 14.63 14.20
N ASN A 204 10.30 14.50 14.10
CA ASN A 204 10.90 13.42 13.33
C ASN A 204 10.57 12.02 13.90
N SER A 205 10.25 11.91 15.19
CA SER A 205 9.81 10.64 15.79
C SER A 205 8.38 10.25 15.43
N ASP A 206 7.54 11.22 15.03
CA ASP A 206 6.16 10.97 14.58
C ASP A 206 6.09 10.47 13.13
N VAL A 207 7.17 10.66 12.37
CA VAL A 207 7.27 10.21 10.98
C VAL A 207 7.81 8.79 10.95
N VAL A 208 6.95 7.83 10.57
CA VAL A 208 7.39 6.44 10.36
C VAL A 208 8.47 6.43 9.28
N ASP A 209 9.65 5.90 9.63
CA ASP A 209 10.75 5.77 8.68
C ASP A 209 10.30 5.02 7.41
N SER A 210 10.77 5.49 6.27
CA SER A 210 10.32 5.02 4.96
C SER A 210 10.62 3.54 4.75
N VAL A 211 11.69 3.00 5.35
CA VAL A 211 12.00 1.56 5.31
C VAL A 211 10.93 0.79 6.06
N THR A 212 10.57 1.24 7.26
CA THR A 212 9.55 0.60 8.10
C THR A 212 8.19 0.60 7.41
N LEU A 213 7.81 1.71 6.79
CA LEU A 213 6.60 1.82 5.99
C LEU A 213 6.61 0.87 4.78
N ALA A 214 7.73 0.78 4.06
CA ALA A 214 7.86 -0.14 2.92
C ALA A 214 7.72 -1.61 3.36
N LYS A 215 8.35 -2.00 4.48
CA LYS A 215 8.24 -3.36 5.05
C LYS A 215 6.80 -3.68 5.44
N ASP A 216 6.10 -2.76 6.09
CA ASP A 216 4.71 -2.92 6.50
C ASP A 216 3.74 -3.03 5.31
N ASN A 217 3.94 -2.19 4.28
CA ASN A 217 3.17 -2.27 3.04
C ASN A 217 3.40 -3.60 2.30
N LEU A 218 4.64 -4.09 2.28
CA LEU A 218 4.97 -5.39 1.69
C LEU A 218 4.27 -6.53 2.43
N ARG A 219 4.29 -6.52 3.77
CA ARG A 219 3.55 -7.50 4.59
C ARG A 219 2.05 -7.47 4.29
N ARG A 220 1.45 -6.28 4.22
CA ARG A 220 0.02 -6.13 3.88
C ARG A 220 -0.30 -6.69 2.50
N PHE A 221 0.58 -6.49 1.51
CA PHE A 221 0.42 -7.05 0.18
C PHE A 221 0.32 -8.58 0.23
N TYR A 222 1.31 -9.26 0.82
CA TYR A 222 1.30 -10.72 0.91
C TYR A 222 0.12 -11.27 1.72
N LEU A 223 -0.24 -10.63 2.83
CA LEU A 223 -1.41 -11.01 3.63
C LEU A 223 -2.72 -10.86 2.83
N TYR A 224 -2.82 -9.88 1.94
CA TYR A 224 -3.97 -9.74 1.05
C TYR A 224 -4.03 -10.90 0.04
N ILE A 225 -2.90 -11.23 -0.58
CA ILE A 225 -2.80 -12.37 -1.51
C ILE A 225 -3.20 -13.68 -0.82
N GLU A 226 -2.79 -13.88 0.43
CA GLU A 226 -3.17 -15.06 1.23
C GLU A 226 -4.63 -15.11 1.67
N LYS A 227 -5.38 -14.01 1.53
CA LYS A 227 -6.82 -13.96 1.78
C LYS A 227 -7.66 -14.15 0.52
N LEU A 228 -7.04 -14.09 -0.68
CA LEU A 228 -7.76 -14.34 -1.92
C LEU A 228 -8.32 -15.78 -1.96
N PRO A 229 -9.53 -15.99 -2.51
CA PRO A 229 -10.13 -17.31 -2.65
C PRO A 229 -9.18 -18.30 -3.33
N ARG A 230 -8.97 -19.47 -2.71
CA ARG A 230 -8.22 -20.58 -3.33
C ARG A 230 -9.06 -21.16 -4.47
N MET A 231 -8.43 -21.43 -5.61
CA MET A 231 -9.03 -22.28 -6.62
C MET A 231 -9.08 -23.70 -6.06
N MET A 232 -10.27 -24.31 -6.04
CA MET A 232 -10.37 -25.73 -5.67
C MET A 232 -9.65 -26.54 -6.74
N SER A 233 -8.75 -27.43 -6.34
CA SER A 233 -8.11 -28.38 -7.26
C SER A 233 -9.15 -29.37 -7.79
N ASP A 234 -8.96 -29.82 -9.03
CA ASP A 234 -9.81 -30.83 -9.69
C ASP A 234 -9.95 -32.14 -8.87
N ASP A 235 -8.99 -32.45 -8.00
CA ASP A 235 -9.07 -33.58 -7.07
C ASP A 235 -10.28 -33.53 -6.13
N SER A 236 -10.72 -32.32 -5.75
CA SER A 236 -11.93 -32.17 -4.94
C SER A 236 -13.20 -32.47 -5.72
N LEU A 237 -13.23 -32.16 -7.03
CA LEU A 237 -14.37 -32.47 -7.89
C LEU A 237 -14.45 -33.97 -8.20
N LEU A 238 -13.32 -34.66 -8.30
CA LEU A 238 -13.31 -36.11 -8.46
C LEU A 238 -13.85 -36.81 -7.20
N MET A 239 -13.51 -36.37 -6.00
CA MET A 239 -14.06 -36.95 -4.75
C MET A 239 -15.60 -36.83 -4.65
N TYR A 240 -16.20 -35.73 -5.11
CA TYR A 240 -17.66 -35.60 -5.12
C TYR A 240 -18.34 -36.50 -6.16
N ASN A 241 -17.68 -36.81 -7.27
CA ASN A 241 -18.22 -37.69 -8.31
C ASN A 241 -18.06 -39.18 -7.99
N TYR A 242 -17.17 -39.56 -7.06
CA TYR A 242 -17.02 -40.94 -6.59
C TYR A 242 -17.89 -41.29 -5.36
N LEU A 243 -18.57 -40.30 -4.77
CA LEU A 243 -19.44 -40.48 -3.59
C LEU A 243 -20.95 -40.33 -3.89
N MET A 244 -21.31 -40.18 -5.16
CA MET A 244 -22.68 -40.24 -5.71
C MET A 244 -22.83 -41.48 -6.58
#